data_AF-A0A7S4C3W3-F1
#
_entry.id   AF-A0A7S4C3W3-F1
#
_cell.length_a   1.000
_cell.length_b   1.000
_cell.length_c   1.000
_cell.angle_alpha   90.00
_cell.angle_beta   90.00
_cell.angle_gamma   90.00
#
_symmetry.space_group_name_H-M   'P 1'
#
loop_
_entity.id
_entity.type
_entity.pdbx_description
1 polymer ?
#
loop_
_entity_poly.entity_id
_entity_poly.type
_entity_poly.pdbx_seq_one_letter_code
_entity_poly.pdbx_strand_id
1 'polypeptide(L)'
;MHTDDSDVTFNICLGRNFSGAALTICGDSRSPTHRQFFKNYEHVRGRALVHLGARRHGADDISAGERNNLIVWNSNSKYRSSTGYINTQPYLKEEGPPDPRCLSYTHDRDFAQFLDYPPGKEAYRGRGWCPPPFACYDSMSPVLRGDKQEL
;
A
#
# COMPACT_ATOMS: atom_id res chain seq x y z
N MET A 1 -3.57 -3.66 -1.47
CA MET A 1 -2.43 -2.75 -1.24
C MET A 1 -2.20 -2.53 0.24
N HIS A 2 -0.96 -2.46 0.69
CA HIS A 2 -0.55 -2.18 2.08
C HIS A 2 0.90 -1.67 2.13
N THR A 3 1.37 -1.35 3.33
CA THR A 3 2.79 -1.15 3.66
C THR A 3 3.18 -2.16 4.73
N ASP A 4 4.43 -2.59 4.76
CA ASP A 4 4.93 -3.47 5.80
C ASP A 4 5.34 -2.68 7.04
N ASP A 5 5.28 -3.29 8.23
CA ASP A 5 6.02 -2.81 9.41
C ASP A 5 7.45 -3.38 9.41
N SER A 6 8.21 -3.01 8.38
CA SER A 6 9.63 -3.34 8.25
C SER A 6 10.40 -2.10 7.81
N ASP A 7 11.71 -2.09 8.03
CA ASP A 7 12.57 -1.05 7.46
C ASP A 7 12.95 -1.45 6.02
N VAL A 8 13.26 -2.73 5.82
CA VAL A 8 13.54 -3.34 4.51
C VAL A 8 12.85 -4.70 4.42
N THR A 9 12.15 -4.93 3.32
CA THR A 9 11.55 -6.22 2.95
C THR A 9 12.34 -6.84 1.80
N PHE A 10 12.68 -8.11 1.95
CA PHE A 10 13.20 -8.96 0.88
C PHE A 10 12.08 -9.89 0.43
N ASN A 11 11.72 -9.83 -0.84
CA ASN A 11 10.72 -10.69 -1.46
C ASN A 11 11.38 -11.53 -2.54
N ILE A 12 11.60 -12.82 -2.25
CA ILE A 12 12.39 -13.73 -3.06
C ILE A 12 11.44 -14.72 -3.73
N CYS A 13 11.42 -14.75 -5.07
CA CYS A 13 10.63 -15.75 -5.78
C CYS A 13 11.36 -17.10 -5.80
N LEU A 14 10.91 -18.05 -4.98
CA LEU A 14 11.50 -19.39 -4.89
C LEU A 14 11.16 -20.26 -6.10
N GLY A 15 10.01 -20.00 -6.75
CA GLY A 15 9.66 -20.62 -8.03
C GLY A 15 8.25 -21.14 -8.09
N ARG A 16 8.10 -22.40 -8.53
CA ARG A 16 6.90 -23.03 -9.13
C ARG A 16 6.54 -22.41 -10.49
N ASN A 17 5.48 -22.92 -11.12
CA ASN A 17 5.02 -22.47 -12.43
C ASN A 17 3.74 -21.66 -12.21
N PHE A 18 3.76 -20.39 -12.61
CA PHE A 18 2.63 -19.47 -12.45
C PHE A 18 2.64 -18.41 -13.56
N SER A 19 1.49 -17.75 -13.74
CA SER A 19 1.34 -16.53 -14.53
C SER A 19 0.60 -15.45 -13.75
N GLY A 20 0.82 -14.18 -14.12
CA GLY A 20 0.32 -13.04 -13.37
C GLY A 20 1.10 -12.84 -12.07
N ALA A 21 0.39 -12.40 -11.03
CA ALA A 21 0.94 -12.28 -9.68
C ALA A 21 2.08 -11.26 -9.56
N ALA A 22 2.11 -10.24 -10.43
CA ALA A 22 3.06 -9.13 -10.34
C ALA A 22 2.95 -8.44 -8.97
N LEU A 23 4.05 -7.83 -8.53
CA LEU A 23 4.00 -6.93 -7.39
C LEU A 23 3.77 -5.51 -7.90
N THR A 24 2.58 -4.98 -7.65
CA THR A 24 2.28 -3.58 -7.91
C THR A 24 2.89 -2.74 -6.79
N ILE A 25 3.72 -1.77 -7.18
CA ILE A 25 4.46 -0.87 -6.29
C ILE A 25 3.91 0.55 -6.50
N CYS A 26 3.60 1.21 -5.38
CA CYS A 26 3.08 2.57 -5.31
C CYS A 26 4.08 3.49 -4.60
N GLY A 27 3.66 4.67 -4.13
CA GLY A 27 4.53 5.58 -3.40
C GLY A 27 4.89 5.14 -1.98
N ASP A 28 5.79 5.89 -1.37
CA ASP A 28 6.21 5.69 0.01
C ASP A 28 5.16 6.22 1.00
N SER A 29 5.03 5.57 2.16
CA SER A 29 4.21 6.05 3.28
C SER A 29 4.59 7.49 3.63
N ARG A 30 3.58 8.30 3.94
CA ARG A 30 3.71 9.73 4.32
C ARG A 30 4.23 10.65 3.21
N SER A 31 4.50 10.14 2.01
CA SER A 31 4.81 10.94 0.81
C SER A 31 3.53 11.51 0.18
N PRO A 32 3.59 12.67 -0.52
CA PRO A 32 2.47 13.17 -1.32
C PRO A 32 2.00 12.19 -2.41
N THR A 33 2.90 11.29 -2.83
CA THR A 33 2.65 10.27 -3.85
C THR A 33 2.31 8.89 -3.28
N HIS A 34 2.03 8.76 -1.97
CA HIS A 34 1.84 7.48 -1.27
C HIS A 34 0.94 6.48 -2.01
N ARG A 35 -0.19 6.95 -2.56
CA ARG A 35 -1.16 6.12 -3.30
C ARG A 35 -1.14 6.36 -4.81
N GLN A 36 -0.01 6.82 -5.33
CA GLN A 36 0.24 6.94 -6.77
C GLN A 36 1.00 5.72 -7.26
N PHE A 37 0.65 5.25 -8.46
CA PHE A 37 1.31 4.11 -9.09
C PHE A 37 2.76 4.45 -9.44
N PHE A 38 3.66 3.53 -9.14
CA PHE A 38 5.07 3.64 -9.53
C PHE A 38 5.44 2.63 -10.60
N LYS A 39 5.29 1.33 -10.32
CA LYS A 39 5.72 0.26 -11.23
C LYS A 39 5.13 -1.09 -10.87
N ASN A 40 4.97 -1.96 -11.87
CA ASN A 40 4.79 -3.40 -11.67
C ASN A 40 6.11 -4.15 -11.79
N TYR A 41 6.35 -5.06 -10.85
CA TYR A 41 7.46 -5.99 -10.89
C TYR A 41 6.96 -7.41 -11.14
N GLU A 42 7.31 -7.96 -12.30
CA GLU A 42 7.07 -9.37 -12.61
C GLU A 42 8.06 -10.25 -11.85
N HIS A 43 7.53 -11.23 -11.09
CA HIS A 43 8.39 -12.15 -10.35
C HIS A 43 9.17 -13.06 -11.29
N VAL A 44 10.48 -13.14 -11.04
CA VAL A 44 11.39 -14.05 -11.75
C VAL A 44 11.97 -15.03 -10.73
N ARG A 45 11.85 -16.33 -11.02
CA ARG A 45 12.41 -17.41 -10.18
C ARG A 45 13.89 -17.15 -9.88
N GLY A 46 14.25 -17.23 -8.60
CA GLY A 46 15.61 -17.02 -8.10
C GLY A 46 16.00 -15.55 -7.89
N ARG A 47 15.12 -14.58 -8.19
CA ARG A 47 15.38 -13.16 -7.91
C ARG A 47 14.80 -12.73 -6.57
N ALA A 48 15.57 -11.87 -5.89
CA ALA A 48 15.14 -11.12 -4.72
C ALA A 48 14.79 -9.69 -5.13
N LEU A 49 13.55 -9.27 -4.91
CA LEU A 49 13.18 -7.87 -4.88
C LEU A 49 13.41 -7.32 -3.48
N VAL A 50 14.16 -6.23 -3.38
CA VAL A 50 14.38 -5.52 -2.11
C VAL A 50 13.67 -4.18 -2.19
N HIS A 51 12.85 -3.88 -1.18
CA HIS A 51 12.16 -2.59 -1.09
C HIS A 51 12.04 -2.13 0.37
N LEU A 52 11.79 -0.83 0.55
CA LEU A 52 11.47 -0.28 1.87
C LEU A 52 10.15 -0.87 2.36
N GLY A 53 10.02 -1.15 3.66
CA GLY A 53 8.73 -1.59 4.21
C GLY A 53 7.66 -0.52 4.11
N ALA A 54 8.07 0.75 4.22
CA ALA A 54 7.19 1.90 4.02
C ALA A 54 6.75 2.10 2.55
N ARG A 55 7.31 1.37 1.58
CA ARG A 55 6.85 1.43 0.20
C ARG A 55 5.52 0.71 0.08
N ARG A 56 4.47 1.41 -0.36
CA ARG A 56 3.15 0.80 -0.55
C ARG A 56 3.20 -0.18 -1.71
N HIS A 57 2.65 -1.38 -1.52
CA HIS A 57 2.65 -2.42 -2.52
C HIS A 57 1.50 -3.42 -2.35
N GLY A 58 1.32 -4.29 -3.33
CA GLY A 58 0.35 -5.37 -3.31
C GLY A 58 0.69 -6.42 -4.35
N ALA A 59 0.38 -7.68 -4.04
CA ALA A 59 0.47 -8.75 -5.02
C ALA A 59 -0.82 -8.77 -5.83
N ASP A 60 -0.68 -8.74 -7.16
CA ASP A 60 -1.78 -8.96 -8.08
C ASP A 60 -2.21 -10.43 -8.05
N ASP A 61 -3.38 -10.72 -8.66
CA ASP A 61 -3.92 -12.07 -8.69
C ASP A 61 -3.04 -13.03 -9.51
N ILE A 62 -2.96 -14.27 -9.04
CA ILE A 62 -2.38 -15.37 -9.81
C ILE A 62 -3.42 -15.78 -10.86
N SER A 63 -3.08 -15.67 -12.15
CA SER A 63 -3.99 -16.07 -13.23
C SER A 63 -3.96 -17.56 -13.49
N ALA A 64 -2.82 -18.22 -13.26
CA ALA A 64 -2.70 -19.68 -13.32
C ALA A 64 -1.53 -20.19 -12.47
N GLY A 65 -1.63 -21.43 -12.00
CA GLY A 65 -0.55 -22.14 -11.32
C GLY A 65 -0.39 -21.75 -9.84
N GLU A 66 0.84 -21.88 -9.34
CA GLU A 66 1.19 -21.62 -7.94
C GLU A 66 2.48 -20.80 -7.89
N ARG A 67 2.52 -19.75 -7.08
CA ARG A 67 3.72 -18.93 -6.82
C ARG A 67 4.20 -19.19 -5.39
N ASN A 68 5.48 -19.53 -5.25
CA ASN A 68 6.12 -19.68 -3.94
C ASN A 68 7.18 -18.58 -3.73
N ASN A 69 7.04 -17.78 -2.67
CA ASN A 69 7.98 -16.73 -2.30
C ASN A 69 8.45 -16.88 -0.84
N LEU A 70 9.71 -16.52 -0.60
CA LEU A 70 10.25 -16.25 0.74
C LEU A 70 10.22 -14.75 1.00
N ILE A 71 9.54 -14.34 2.07
CA ILE A 71 9.50 -12.95 2.54
C ILE A 71 10.33 -12.84 3.81
N VAL A 72 11.26 -11.89 3.85
CA VAL A 72 12.05 -11.56 5.04
C VAL A 72 11.86 -10.09 5.37
N TRP A 73 11.23 -9.82 6.52
CA TRP A 73 11.10 -8.48 7.08
C TRP A 73 12.26 -8.20 8.02
N ASN A 74 12.93 -7.07 7.82
CA ASN A 74 14.09 -6.67 8.61
C ASN A 74 13.80 -5.35 9.30
N SER A 75 14.23 -5.24 10.54
CA SER A 75 14.18 -4.02 11.34
C SER A 75 15.54 -3.74 11.96
N ASN A 76 15.90 -2.46 12.05
CA ASN A 76 17.11 -1.97 12.66
C ASN A 76 16.75 -1.00 13.80
N SER A 77 17.01 -1.41 15.03
CA SER A 77 16.67 -0.62 16.22
C SER A 77 17.35 0.75 16.23
N LYS A 78 18.60 0.84 15.77
CA LYS A 78 19.33 2.12 15.68
C LYS A 78 18.70 3.07 14.66
N TYR A 79 18.25 2.56 13.52
CA TYR A 79 17.51 3.34 12.52
C TYR A 79 16.15 3.80 13.07
N ARG A 80 15.39 2.88 13.70
CA ARG A 80 14.08 3.20 14.29
C ARG A 80 14.15 4.23 15.42
N SER A 81 15.26 4.29 16.15
CA SER A 81 15.52 5.32 17.17
C SER A 81 16.11 6.63 16.60
N SER A 82 16.40 6.69 15.30
CA SER A 82 16.97 7.88 14.66
C SER A 82 15.89 8.86 14.20
N THR A 83 16.28 10.11 13.95
CA THR A 83 15.41 11.13 13.37
C THR A 83 15.01 10.83 11.93
N GLY A 84 15.65 9.87 11.26
CA GLY A 84 15.35 9.46 9.90
C GLY A 84 14.32 8.32 9.79
N TYR A 85 13.78 7.83 10.90
CA TYR A 85 12.78 6.77 10.86
C TYR A 85 11.50 7.26 10.20
N ILE A 86 11.06 6.57 9.13
CA ILE A 86 9.94 7.04 8.31
C ILE A 86 8.62 7.15 9.10
N ASN A 87 8.37 6.23 10.03
CA ASN A 87 7.12 6.23 10.79
C ASN A 87 7.04 7.34 11.86
N THR A 88 8.12 8.07 12.11
CA THR A 88 8.11 9.28 12.95
C THR A 88 8.04 10.57 12.14
N GLN A 89 8.15 10.52 10.82
CA GLN A 89 8.01 11.69 9.95
C GLN A 89 6.55 12.17 9.90
N PRO A 90 6.28 13.46 9.70
CA PRO A 90 4.91 13.94 9.49
C PRO A 90 4.30 13.33 8.22
N TYR A 91 2.98 13.19 8.20
CA TYR A 91 2.27 12.93 6.95
C TYR A 91 2.35 14.16 6.05
N LEU A 92 2.72 13.97 4.78
CA LEU A 92 2.58 15.00 3.78
C LEU A 92 1.21 14.85 3.10
N LYS A 93 0.68 15.98 2.64
CA LYS A 93 -0.59 16.02 1.92
C LYS A 93 -0.49 15.25 0.61
N GLU A 94 -1.43 14.36 0.35
CA GLU A 94 -1.53 13.67 -0.93
C GLU A 94 -1.76 14.69 -2.07
N GLU A 95 -0.96 14.57 -3.13
CA GLU A 95 -0.99 15.49 -4.29
C GLU A 95 -2.30 15.43 -5.06
N GLY A 96 -3.04 14.32 -4.95
CA GLY A 96 -4.30 14.11 -5.64
C GLY A 96 -4.96 12.79 -5.27
N PRO A 97 -6.10 12.47 -5.93
CA PRO A 97 -6.79 11.20 -5.76
C PRO A 97 -5.85 10.00 -6.00
N PRO A 98 -6.04 8.88 -5.29
CA PRO A 98 -5.23 7.67 -5.46
C PRO A 98 -5.35 7.10 -6.87
N ASP A 99 -4.28 6.48 -7.35
CA ASP A 99 -4.36 5.60 -8.52
C ASP A 99 -5.20 4.37 -8.15
N PRO A 100 -6.20 3.96 -8.96
CA PRO A 100 -7.03 2.80 -8.63
C PRO A 100 -6.23 1.50 -8.39
N ARG A 101 -5.07 1.34 -9.03
CA ARG A 101 -4.18 0.19 -8.80
C ARG A 101 -3.58 0.21 -7.40
N CYS A 102 -3.47 1.37 -6.78
CA CYS A 102 -2.90 1.56 -5.44
C CYS A 102 -3.93 1.48 -4.31
N LEU A 103 -5.18 1.15 -4.63
CA LEU A 103 -6.28 0.99 -3.68
C LEU A 103 -6.42 -0.45 -3.15
N SER A 104 -7.06 -0.56 -1.99
CA SER A 104 -7.29 -1.79 -1.24
C SER A 104 -8.61 -1.68 -0.50
N TYR A 105 -9.55 -2.57 -0.80
CA TYR A 105 -10.86 -2.57 -0.14
C TYR A 105 -10.81 -2.79 1.37
N THR A 106 -9.70 -3.35 1.89
CA THR A 106 -9.45 -3.55 3.32
C THR A 106 -8.65 -2.42 4.00
N HIS A 107 -7.89 -1.62 3.25
CA HIS A 107 -6.92 -0.67 3.82
C HIS A 107 -7.18 0.79 3.46
N ASP A 108 -8.08 1.07 2.52
CA ASP A 108 -8.41 2.44 2.12
C ASP A 108 -9.89 2.74 2.39
N ARG A 109 -10.14 3.74 3.23
CA ARG A 109 -11.50 4.15 3.61
C ARG A 109 -12.31 4.69 2.43
N ASP A 110 -11.64 5.33 1.48
CA ASP A 110 -12.20 5.94 0.28
C ASP A 110 -12.27 4.99 -0.92
N PHE A 111 -11.96 3.70 -0.75
CA PHE A 111 -11.99 2.69 -1.83
C PHE A 111 -13.27 2.76 -2.68
N ALA A 112 -14.42 2.87 -2.03
CA ALA A 112 -15.74 2.90 -2.66
C ALA A 112 -15.99 4.10 -3.59
N GLN A 113 -15.16 5.14 -3.52
CA GLN A 113 -15.28 6.30 -4.39
C GLN A 113 -14.68 6.04 -5.79
N PHE A 114 -13.82 5.02 -5.90
CA PHE A 114 -13.05 4.74 -7.10
C PHE A 114 -13.33 3.36 -7.69
N LEU A 115 -13.66 2.39 -6.85
CA LEU A 115 -13.83 0.99 -7.24
C LEU A 115 -15.01 0.34 -6.52
N ASP A 116 -15.61 -0.64 -7.19
CA ASP A 116 -16.61 -1.51 -6.60
C ASP A 116 -15.96 -2.54 -5.68
N TYR A 117 -16.64 -2.85 -4.57
CA TYR A 117 -16.19 -3.93 -3.69
C TYR A 117 -16.34 -5.26 -4.40
N PRO A 118 -15.36 -6.17 -4.28
CA PRO A 118 -15.54 -7.55 -4.72
C PRO A 118 -16.75 -8.17 -4.01
N PRO A 119 -17.54 -9.03 -4.67
CA PRO A 119 -18.72 -9.65 -4.08
C PRO A 119 -18.40 -10.32 -2.73
N GLY A 120 -19.17 -10.00 -1.69
CA GLY A 120 -19.00 -10.55 -0.34
C GLY A 120 -17.91 -9.85 0.49
N LYS A 121 -17.33 -8.75 0.01
CA LYS A 121 -16.34 -7.93 0.73
C LYS A 121 -16.90 -6.59 1.22
N GLU A 122 -18.21 -6.40 1.16
CA GLU A 122 -18.89 -5.15 1.52
C GLU A 122 -18.71 -4.80 3.01
N ALA A 123 -18.47 -5.80 3.87
CA ALA A 123 -18.21 -5.62 5.30
C ALA A 123 -16.96 -4.78 5.61
N TYR A 124 -16.03 -4.62 4.66
CA TYR A 124 -14.83 -3.78 4.82
C TYR A 124 -15.09 -2.29 4.54
N ARG A 125 -16.28 -1.93 4.05
CA ARG A 125 -16.62 -0.56 3.64
C ARG A 125 -16.38 0.44 4.77
N GLY A 126 -15.58 1.46 4.47
CA GLY A 126 -15.29 2.57 5.37
C GLY A 126 -14.39 2.24 6.57
N ARG A 127 -13.90 0.99 6.70
CA ARG A 127 -13.06 0.54 7.83
C ARG A 127 -11.55 0.66 7.60
N GLY A 128 -11.15 0.98 6.37
CA GLY A 128 -9.76 1.17 6.02
C GLY A 128 -9.11 2.35 6.73
N TRP A 129 -7.78 2.43 6.62
CA TRP A 129 -7.03 3.59 7.06
C TRP A 129 -7.37 4.80 6.19
N CYS A 130 -7.18 5.99 6.75
CA CYS A 130 -7.26 7.25 6.03
C CYS A 130 -6.15 8.18 6.53
N PRO A 131 -5.53 8.97 5.64
CA PRO A 131 -4.61 10.00 6.08
C PRO A 131 -5.27 10.94 7.10
N PRO A 132 -4.49 11.55 8.01
CA PRO A 132 -5.00 12.64 8.84
C PRO A 132 -5.67 13.73 7.99
N PRO A 133 -6.65 14.49 8.50
CA PRO A 133 -7.41 15.46 7.71
C PRO A 133 -6.53 16.44 6.91
N PHE A 134 -5.45 16.95 7.52
CA PHE A 134 -4.49 17.86 6.86
C PHE A 134 -3.67 17.22 5.74
N ALA A 135 -3.62 15.89 5.69
CA ALA A 135 -2.86 15.11 4.72
C ALA A 135 -3.72 14.51 3.60
N CYS A 136 -5.05 14.71 3.65
CA CYS A 136 -5.97 14.26 2.62
C CYS A 136 -5.78 15.05 1.31
N TYR A 137 -6.01 14.42 0.16
CA TYR A 137 -6.10 15.12 -1.12
C TYR A 137 -7.34 16.03 -1.16
N ASP A 138 -7.28 17.11 -1.94
CA ASP A 138 -8.25 18.21 -1.90
C ASP A 138 -9.70 17.79 -2.20
N SER A 139 -9.87 16.87 -3.15
CA SER A 139 -11.19 16.39 -3.58
C SER A 139 -11.77 15.27 -2.72
N MET A 140 -11.11 14.86 -1.62
CA MET A 140 -11.65 13.84 -0.73
C MET A 140 -12.94 14.35 -0.08
N SER A 141 -13.99 13.52 0.01
CA SER A 141 -15.26 13.93 0.63
C SER A 141 -15.07 14.33 2.11
N PRO A 142 -15.69 15.42 2.60
CA PRO A 142 -15.60 15.83 4.01
C PRO A 142 -15.99 14.72 5.00
N VAL A 143 -17.01 13.93 4.66
CA VAL A 143 -17.44 12.76 5.46
C VAL A 143 -16.30 11.76 5.63
N LEU A 144 -15.49 11.57 4.59
CA LEU A 144 -14.32 10.69 4.61
C LEU A 144 -13.07 11.34 5.17
N ARG A 145 -13.01 12.66 5.36
CA ARG A 145 -11.93 13.32 6.09
C ARG A 145 -12.11 13.18 7.60
N GLY A 146 -13.34 12.91 8.05
CA GLY A 146 -13.69 12.95 9.47
C GLY A 146 -13.92 14.37 9.97
N ASP A 147 -14.14 15.32 9.06
CA ASP A 147 -14.61 16.65 9.40
C ASP A 147 -15.99 16.48 10.03
N LYS A 148 -16.16 16.92 11.28
CA LYS A 148 -17.49 16.96 11.90
C LYS A 148 -18.34 17.86 10.99
N GLN A 149 -19.49 17.34 10.53
CA GLN A 149 -20.53 18.22 10.00
C GLN A 149 -20.86 19.22 11.12
N GLU A 150 -20.58 20.51 10.90
CA GLU A 150 -21.19 21.55 11.70
C GLU A 150 -22.71 21.42 11.45
N LEU A 151 -23.41 20.94 12.48
CA LEU A 151 -24.86 21.01 12.60
C LEU A 151 -25.24 22.39 13.15
#